data_AF-A0A7J7HRL6-F1
#
_entry.id   AF-A0A7J7HRL6-F1
#
_cell.length_a   1.000
_cell.length_b   1.000
_cell.length_c   1.000
_cell.angle_alpha   90.00
_cell.angle_beta   90.00
_cell.angle_gamma   90.00
#
_symmetry.space_group_name_H-M   'P 1'
#
loop_
_entity.id
_entity.type
_entity.pdbx_description
1 polymer ?
#
loop_
_entity_poly.entity_id
_entity_poly.type
_entity_poly.pdbx_seq_one_letter_code
_entity_poly.pdbx_strand_id
1 'polypeptide(L)'
;MRMKGASFDLSKESQGRRGMKIRWVRYRRAAKALMKLNPDYLRTYTPEEINEMEWETLETAITLWIQHFELAVKTVLVSEKNLCNQVLGQIMDGLIIWQECFVKIADKIMAVFFRFGEGVARSSKEPQKLFKLLDMFDSLENLKTQFSVVFEGEAGADICLRFRELEKLLVHAASKVFWEFGLQIEGNQDGLPPPPDGSIPKLVRYATNYLKYLATETYSVPMAKVLRTEHIWKAGVLSKPETHENLLKNAIANVMEALQRNVEAKRSRYVFWKFYKNETTVLFT
;
A
#
# COMPACT_ATOMS: atom_id res chain seq x y z
N MET A 1 -14.89 49.46 52.74
CA MET A 1 -14.11 48.62 51.80
C MET A 1 -15.07 47.92 50.85
N ARG A 2 -14.90 48.14 49.55
CA ARG A 2 -15.84 47.77 48.48
C ARG A 2 -15.51 46.36 47.99
N MET A 3 -16.40 45.39 48.18
CA MET A 3 -16.29 44.08 47.53
C MET A 3 -16.59 44.23 46.03
N LYS A 4 -15.56 44.14 45.19
CA LYS A 4 -15.68 43.92 43.74
C LYS A 4 -14.73 42.78 43.40
N GLY A 5 -15.24 41.67 42.86
CA GLY A 5 -14.40 40.64 42.26
C GLY A 5 -14.93 39.22 42.37
N ALA A 6 -16.12 38.92 41.84
CA ALA A 6 -16.56 37.53 41.65
C ALA A 6 -17.62 37.33 40.54
N SER A 7 -17.81 38.32 39.64
CA SER A 7 -18.87 38.24 38.61
C SER A 7 -18.34 38.06 37.18
N PHE A 8 -17.02 38.03 36.98
CA PHE A 8 -16.42 38.05 35.63
C PHE A 8 -16.08 36.66 35.04
N ASP A 9 -16.12 35.56 35.82
CA ASP A 9 -15.69 34.24 35.33
C ASP A 9 -16.82 33.29 34.89
N LEU A 10 -18.02 33.40 35.45
CA LEU A 10 -19.12 32.46 35.15
C LEU A 10 -19.66 32.59 33.70
N SER A 11 -19.54 33.78 33.09
CA SER A 11 -19.96 34.01 31.69
C SER A 11 -18.97 33.42 30.68
N LYS A 12 -17.65 33.52 30.95
CA LYS A 12 -16.62 32.94 30.07
C LYS A 12 -16.63 31.41 30.13
N GLU A 13 -16.82 30.85 31.32
CA GLU A 13 -16.88 29.41 31.53
C GLU A 13 -18.16 28.77 30.94
N SER A 14 -19.28 29.49 30.96
CA SER A 14 -20.54 29.05 30.32
C SER A 14 -20.57 29.27 28.79
N GLN A 15 -19.82 30.23 28.26
CA GLN A 15 -19.55 30.34 26.81
C GLN A 15 -18.57 29.25 26.33
N GLY A 16 -17.54 28.94 27.10
CA GLY A 16 -16.59 27.85 26.84
C GLY A 16 -17.29 26.49 26.78
N ARG A 17 -18.14 26.18 27.76
CA ARG A 17 -18.95 24.94 27.78
C ARG A 17 -19.93 24.83 26.61
N ARG A 18 -20.55 25.94 26.17
CA ARG A 18 -21.43 25.97 24.99
C ARG A 18 -20.66 25.79 23.69
N GLY A 19 -19.52 26.46 23.53
CA GLY A 19 -18.62 26.29 22.39
C GLY A 19 -18.12 24.84 22.27
N MET A 20 -17.74 24.23 23.41
CA MET A 20 -17.35 22.82 23.48
C MET A 20 -18.48 21.87 23.07
N LYS A 21 -19.71 22.06 23.57
CA LYS A 21 -20.87 21.23 23.16
C LYS A 21 -21.15 21.35 21.65
N ILE A 22 -21.10 22.56 21.09
CA ILE A 22 -21.34 22.77 19.66
C ILE A 22 -20.25 22.09 18.82
N ARG A 23 -18.99 22.19 19.24
CA ARG A 23 -17.86 21.54 18.56
C ARG A 23 -17.94 20.01 18.67
N TRP A 24 -18.32 19.48 19.83
CA TRP A 24 -18.58 18.04 20.04
C TRP A 24 -19.73 17.53 19.18
N VAL A 25 -20.82 18.29 19.04
CA VAL A 25 -21.96 17.91 18.19
C VAL A 25 -21.59 17.96 16.70
N ARG A 26 -20.82 18.97 16.28
CA ARG A 26 -20.31 19.09 14.89
C ARG A 26 -19.31 17.99 14.57
N TYR A 27 -18.41 17.67 15.50
CA TYR A 27 -17.46 16.56 15.36
C TYR A 27 -18.17 15.22 15.35
N ARG A 28 -19.07 14.95 16.32
CA ARG A 28 -19.90 13.73 16.30
C ARG A 28 -20.68 13.62 14.99
N ARG A 29 -21.12 14.73 14.39
CA ARG A 29 -21.73 14.74 13.06
C ARG A 29 -20.72 14.50 11.93
N ALA A 30 -19.49 15.01 12.01
CA ALA A 30 -18.44 14.80 11.00
C ALA A 30 -17.84 13.39 11.06
N ALA A 31 -17.50 12.88 12.25
CA ALA A 31 -17.11 11.50 12.48
C ALA A 31 -18.26 10.54 12.14
N LYS A 32 -19.50 10.87 12.50
CA LYS A 32 -20.68 10.12 12.03
C LYS A 32 -20.91 10.31 10.54
N ALA A 33 -20.51 11.39 9.89
CA ALA A 33 -20.59 11.56 8.44
C ALA A 33 -19.49 10.76 7.74
N LEU A 34 -18.27 10.66 8.28
CA LEU A 34 -17.21 9.76 7.84
C LEU A 34 -17.60 8.29 8.03
N MET A 35 -18.21 7.94 9.17
CA MET A 35 -18.75 6.60 9.42
C MET A 35 -20.03 6.30 8.62
N LYS A 36 -20.84 7.31 8.30
CA LYS A 36 -22.07 7.18 7.48
C LYS A 36 -21.77 7.29 5.99
N LEU A 37 -20.60 7.80 5.63
CA LEU A 37 -20.03 7.69 4.30
C LEU A 37 -19.70 6.25 3.97
N ASN A 38 -19.64 5.33 4.98
CA ASN A 38 -19.36 3.88 4.88
C ASN A 38 -19.25 3.47 3.42
N PRO A 39 -18.11 3.79 2.78
CA PRO A 39 -18.01 3.62 1.35
C PRO A 39 -18.21 2.13 1.14
N ASP A 40 -19.03 1.71 0.18
CA ASP A 40 -19.34 0.28 0.03
C ASP A 40 -18.05 -0.56 -0.09
N TYR A 41 -16.93 0.05 -0.52
CA TYR A 41 -15.60 -0.56 -0.58
C TYR A 41 -14.83 -0.71 0.77
N LEU A 42 -15.25 -0.05 1.85
CA LEU A 42 -14.72 -0.27 3.22
C LEU A 42 -15.55 -1.30 4.00
N ARG A 43 -16.52 -1.96 3.34
CA ARG A 43 -17.14 -3.16 3.87
C ARG A 43 -16.06 -4.20 4.16
N THR A 44 -16.33 -5.07 5.10
CA THR A 44 -15.35 -6.05 5.56
C THR A 44 -15.14 -7.10 4.48
N TYR A 45 -14.16 -6.88 3.61
CA TYR A 45 -13.79 -7.86 2.61
C TYR A 45 -12.80 -8.88 3.18
N THR A 46 -13.09 -10.16 3.06
CA THR A 46 -12.09 -11.21 3.26
C THR A 46 -11.11 -11.21 2.07
N PRO A 47 -9.89 -11.75 2.22
CA PRO A 47 -8.97 -11.90 1.09
C PRO A 47 -9.59 -12.64 -0.10
N GLU A 48 -10.49 -13.58 0.15
CA GLU A 48 -11.24 -14.32 -0.86
C GLU A 48 -12.23 -13.42 -1.60
N GLU A 49 -13.01 -12.59 -0.88
CA GLU A 49 -13.92 -11.63 -1.50
C GLU A 49 -13.17 -10.56 -2.33
N ILE A 50 -11.94 -10.21 -1.94
CA ILE A 50 -11.06 -9.32 -2.74
C ILE A 50 -10.58 -10.01 -4.02
N ASN A 51 -10.38 -11.33 -3.98
CA ASN A 51 -9.99 -12.10 -5.16
C ASN A 51 -11.14 -12.28 -6.15
N GLU A 52 -12.37 -12.38 -5.66
CA GLU A 52 -13.58 -12.49 -6.48
C GLU A 52 -14.03 -11.14 -7.05
N MET A 53 -13.47 -10.03 -6.58
CA MET A 53 -13.80 -8.69 -7.05
C MET A 53 -13.21 -8.39 -8.42
N GLU A 54 -14.03 -7.85 -9.32
CA GLU A 54 -13.58 -7.35 -10.62
C GLU A 54 -12.45 -6.32 -10.47
N TRP A 55 -11.43 -6.44 -11.32
CA TRP A 55 -10.21 -5.63 -11.21
C TRP A 55 -10.49 -4.12 -11.22
N GLU A 56 -11.37 -3.63 -12.09
CA GLU A 56 -11.73 -2.21 -12.18
C GLU A 56 -12.35 -1.69 -10.88
N THR A 57 -13.14 -2.53 -10.21
CA THR A 57 -13.77 -2.21 -8.92
C THR A 57 -12.72 -2.16 -7.82
N LEU A 58 -11.82 -3.15 -7.78
CA LEU A 58 -10.72 -3.21 -6.82
C LEU A 58 -9.76 -2.02 -7.00
N GLU A 59 -9.42 -1.67 -8.23
CA GLU A 59 -8.59 -0.52 -8.56
C GLU A 59 -9.20 0.78 -8.04
N THR A 60 -10.50 0.98 -8.29
CA THR A 60 -11.23 2.15 -7.79
C THR A 60 -11.26 2.18 -6.26
N ALA A 61 -11.50 1.03 -5.62
CA ALA A 61 -11.50 0.89 -4.17
C ALA A 61 -10.14 1.23 -3.55
N ILE A 62 -9.03 0.78 -4.15
CA ILE A 62 -7.68 1.10 -3.70
C ILE A 62 -7.39 2.61 -3.83
N THR A 63 -7.76 3.22 -4.95
CA THR A 63 -7.59 4.67 -5.14
C THR A 63 -8.37 5.47 -4.10
N LEU A 64 -9.62 5.09 -3.82
CA LEU A 64 -10.41 5.72 -2.76
C LEU A 64 -9.81 5.46 -1.37
N TRP A 65 -9.30 4.26 -1.12
CA TRP A 65 -8.60 3.94 0.14
C TRP A 65 -7.41 4.87 0.36
N ILE A 66 -6.56 5.10 -0.65
CA ILE A 66 -5.42 6.01 -0.57
C ILE A 66 -5.88 7.43 -0.18
N GLN A 67 -6.86 7.96 -0.90
CA GLN A 67 -7.37 9.32 -0.67
C GLN A 67 -8.00 9.47 0.72
N HIS A 68 -8.84 8.52 1.13
CA HIS A 68 -9.51 8.57 2.42
C HIS A 68 -8.57 8.32 3.58
N PHE A 69 -7.56 7.45 3.41
CA PHE A 69 -6.52 7.20 4.40
C PHE A 69 -5.69 8.46 4.65
N GLU A 70 -5.27 9.13 3.57
CA GLU A 70 -4.58 10.41 3.66
C GLU A 70 -5.44 11.46 4.37
N LEU A 71 -6.71 11.63 3.97
CA LEU A 71 -7.61 12.57 4.63
C LEU A 71 -7.79 12.26 6.13
N ALA A 72 -7.92 10.98 6.47
CA ALA A 72 -8.08 10.52 7.85
C ALA A 72 -6.86 10.92 8.70
N VAL A 73 -5.65 10.59 8.24
CA VAL A 73 -4.41 10.88 8.97
C VAL A 73 -4.12 12.37 9.01
N LYS A 74 -4.24 13.08 7.88
CA LYS A 74 -3.83 14.49 7.78
C LYS A 74 -4.81 15.46 8.43
N THR A 75 -6.10 15.13 8.42
CA THR A 75 -7.15 16.08 8.80
C THR A 75 -7.99 15.58 9.96
N VAL A 76 -8.59 14.39 9.83
CA VAL A 76 -9.60 13.90 10.78
C VAL A 76 -8.97 13.61 12.14
N LEU A 77 -7.89 12.84 12.16
CA LEU A 77 -7.21 12.42 13.39
C LEU A 77 -6.47 13.58 14.07
N VAL A 78 -5.87 14.48 13.29
CA VAL A 78 -5.28 15.72 13.83
C VAL A 78 -6.34 16.58 14.52
N SER A 79 -7.49 16.76 13.86
CA SER A 79 -8.60 17.53 14.43
C SER A 79 -9.14 16.88 15.69
N GLU A 80 -9.24 15.54 15.72
CA GLU A 80 -9.73 14.82 16.88
C GLU A 80 -8.75 14.85 18.06
N LYS A 81 -7.45 14.68 17.81
CA LYS A 81 -6.41 14.82 18.84
C LYS A 81 -6.51 16.19 19.52
N ASN A 82 -6.64 17.25 18.72
CA ASN A 82 -6.80 18.62 19.22
C ASN A 82 -8.10 18.80 20.00
N LEU A 83 -9.20 18.19 19.55
CA LEU A 83 -10.48 18.26 20.24
C LEU A 83 -10.44 17.55 21.60
N CYS A 84 -9.91 16.32 21.64
CA CYS A 84 -9.74 15.54 22.86
C CYS A 84 -8.88 16.30 23.87
N ASN A 85 -7.73 16.83 23.45
CA ASN A 85 -6.86 17.63 24.31
C ASN A 85 -7.57 18.87 24.86
N GLN A 86 -8.26 19.64 24.01
CA GLN A 86 -8.92 20.87 24.47
C GLN A 86 -10.11 20.61 25.39
N VAL A 87 -10.87 19.52 25.19
CA VAL A 87 -12.04 19.21 26.01
C VAL A 87 -11.66 18.55 27.31
N LEU A 88 -10.78 17.55 27.26
CA LEU A 88 -10.46 16.71 28.43
C LEU A 88 -9.21 17.21 29.17
N GLY A 89 -8.26 17.82 28.46
CA GLY A 89 -7.05 18.40 29.06
C GLY A 89 -7.34 19.58 29.98
N GLN A 90 -8.44 20.30 29.77
CA GLN A 90 -8.88 21.40 30.65
C GLN A 90 -9.68 20.95 31.88
N ILE A 91 -10.27 19.75 31.84
CA ILE A 91 -11.21 19.27 32.87
C ILE A 91 -10.49 18.42 33.94
N MET A 92 -9.36 17.79 33.59
CA MET A 92 -8.74 16.75 34.42
C MET A 92 -7.22 16.91 34.60
N ASP A 93 -6.75 18.11 34.99
CA ASP A 93 -5.37 18.42 35.44
C ASP A 93 -4.27 17.48 34.91
N GLY A 94 -4.10 17.43 33.58
CA GLY A 94 -2.96 16.77 32.95
C GLY A 94 -2.93 15.24 32.97
N LEU A 95 -3.99 14.53 33.39
CA LEU A 95 -3.98 13.06 33.31
C LEU A 95 -4.04 12.57 31.86
N ILE A 96 -3.33 11.47 31.57
CA ILE A 96 -3.16 10.80 30.27
C ILE A 96 -4.51 10.38 29.62
N ILE A 97 -5.64 10.51 30.32
CA ILE A 97 -6.99 10.13 29.91
C ILE A 97 -7.40 10.68 28.54
N TRP A 98 -7.02 11.92 28.20
CA TRP A 98 -7.39 12.50 26.90
C TRP A 98 -6.71 11.76 25.73
N GLN A 99 -5.48 11.27 25.94
CA GLN A 99 -4.74 10.48 24.96
C GLN A 99 -5.40 9.12 24.77
N GLU A 100 -5.80 8.44 25.85
CA GLU A 100 -6.53 7.18 25.77
C GLU A 100 -7.89 7.32 25.06
N CYS A 101 -8.60 8.42 25.33
CA CYS A 101 -9.88 8.71 24.67
C CYS A 101 -9.69 8.92 23.17
N PHE A 102 -8.70 9.73 22.79
CA PHE A 102 -8.31 9.94 21.40
C PHE A 102 -7.96 8.61 20.71
N VAL A 103 -7.08 7.81 21.32
CA VAL A 103 -6.63 6.53 20.77
C VAL A 103 -7.80 5.57 20.55
N LYS A 104 -8.75 5.47 21.51
CA LYS A 104 -9.94 4.60 21.34
C LYS A 104 -10.81 4.99 20.14
N ILE A 105 -10.87 6.28 19.82
CA ILE A 105 -11.63 6.78 18.66
C ILE A 105 -10.83 6.53 17.38
N ALA A 106 -9.54 6.86 17.41
CA ALA A 106 -8.63 6.68 16.30
C ALA A 106 -8.49 5.20 15.90
N ASP A 107 -8.37 4.29 16.87
CA ASP A 107 -8.27 2.84 16.65
C ASP A 107 -9.47 2.31 15.84
N LYS A 108 -10.69 2.72 16.18
CA LYS A 108 -11.90 2.34 15.44
C LYS A 108 -11.88 2.81 13.99
N ILE A 109 -11.41 4.03 13.75
CA ILE A 109 -11.30 4.60 12.40
C ILE A 109 -10.21 3.84 11.62
N MET A 110 -9.03 3.68 12.22
CA MET A 110 -7.85 3.07 11.61
C MET A 110 -8.03 1.58 11.35
N ALA A 111 -8.76 0.86 12.21
CA ALA A 111 -9.03 -0.56 12.06
C ALA A 111 -9.70 -0.88 10.73
N VAL A 112 -10.59 0.00 10.23
CA VAL A 112 -11.26 -0.20 8.93
C VAL A 112 -10.25 -0.11 7.79
N PHE A 113 -9.37 0.90 7.81
CA PHE A 113 -8.35 1.07 6.80
C PHE A 113 -7.32 -0.06 6.81
N PHE A 114 -6.84 -0.45 8.00
CA PHE A 114 -5.88 -1.54 8.13
C PHE A 114 -6.44 -2.86 7.61
N ARG A 115 -7.69 -3.19 7.95
CA ARG A 115 -8.34 -4.42 7.45
C ARG A 115 -8.43 -4.48 5.93
N PHE A 116 -8.84 -3.38 5.28
CA PHE A 116 -8.88 -3.33 3.82
C PHE A 116 -7.48 -3.49 3.22
N GLY A 117 -6.50 -2.72 3.69
CA GLY A 117 -5.15 -2.77 3.14
C GLY A 117 -4.47 -4.13 3.35
N GLU A 118 -4.69 -4.74 4.51
CA GLU A 118 -4.27 -6.09 4.84
C GLU A 118 -4.92 -7.15 3.92
N GLY A 119 -6.21 -7.00 3.61
CA GLY A 119 -6.92 -7.86 2.67
C GLY A 119 -6.32 -7.79 1.26
N VAL A 120 -6.08 -6.57 0.75
CA VAL A 120 -5.45 -6.37 -0.57
C VAL A 120 -4.05 -6.97 -0.59
N ALA A 121 -3.25 -6.74 0.45
CA ALA A 121 -1.91 -7.30 0.57
C ALA A 121 -1.90 -8.84 0.61
N ARG A 122 -2.96 -9.48 1.14
CA ARG A 122 -3.09 -10.94 1.21
C ARG A 122 -3.81 -11.57 0.00
N SER A 123 -4.38 -10.78 -0.89
CA SER A 123 -5.04 -11.23 -2.13
C SER A 123 -4.07 -11.89 -3.13
N SER A 124 -4.62 -12.44 -4.22
CA SER A 124 -3.92 -13.10 -5.32
C SER A 124 -2.79 -12.23 -5.84
N LYS A 125 -1.73 -12.88 -6.35
CA LYS A 125 -0.46 -12.24 -6.69
C LYS A 125 -0.32 -12.02 -8.19
N GLU A 126 -1.34 -11.44 -8.78
CA GLU A 126 -1.39 -11.14 -10.20
C GLU A 126 -0.47 -9.96 -10.56
N PRO A 127 0.24 -9.98 -11.70
CA PRO A 127 1.20 -8.93 -12.06
C PRO A 127 0.59 -7.52 -12.08
N GLN A 128 -0.64 -7.34 -12.59
CA GLN A 128 -1.31 -6.04 -12.64
C GLN A 128 -1.53 -5.41 -11.26
N LYS A 129 -1.62 -6.23 -10.19
CA LYS A 129 -1.79 -5.75 -8.81
C LYS A 129 -0.55 -5.04 -8.27
N LEU A 130 0.64 -5.29 -8.84
CA LEU A 130 1.88 -4.69 -8.36
C LEU A 130 1.78 -3.16 -8.28
N PHE A 131 1.29 -2.51 -9.33
CA PHE A 131 1.25 -1.05 -9.40
C PHE A 131 0.36 -0.45 -8.31
N LYS A 132 -0.79 -1.07 -8.03
CA LYS A 132 -1.67 -0.62 -6.93
C LYS A 132 -1.10 -0.89 -5.56
N LEU A 133 -0.37 -1.99 -5.37
CA LEU A 133 0.38 -2.24 -4.12
C LEU A 133 1.47 -1.19 -3.91
N LEU A 134 2.15 -0.78 -4.98
CA LEU A 134 3.16 0.30 -4.93
C LEU A 134 2.52 1.66 -4.61
N ASP A 135 1.37 1.99 -5.21
CA ASP A 135 0.62 3.22 -4.91
C ASP A 135 0.24 3.29 -3.41
N MET A 136 -0.23 2.17 -2.86
CA MET A 136 -0.56 2.07 -1.43
C MET A 136 0.68 2.21 -0.54
N PHE A 137 1.77 1.52 -0.89
CA PHE A 137 3.03 1.60 -0.15
C PHE A 137 3.59 3.03 -0.14
N ASP A 138 3.62 3.70 -1.29
CA ASP A 138 4.12 5.08 -1.37
C ASP A 138 3.26 6.05 -0.57
N SER A 139 1.93 5.87 -0.56
CA SER A 139 1.02 6.63 0.31
C SER A 139 1.36 6.45 1.80
N LEU A 140 1.64 5.22 2.26
CA LEU A 140 2.05 4.98 3.64
C LEU A 140 3.38 5.66 3.97
N GLU A 141 4.39 5.53 3.10
CA GLU A 141 5.69 6.17 3.29
C GLU A 141 5.56 7.70 3.39
N ASN A 142 4.73 8.32 2.54
CA ASN A 142 4.46 9.76 2.56
C ASN A 142 3.73 10.21 3.83
N LEU A 143 2.98 9.32 4.49
CA LEU A 143 2.22 9.60 5.71
C LEU A 143 2.98 9.28 6.99
N LYS A 144 4.06 8.50 6.92
CA LYS A 144 4.79 7.95 8.07
C LYS A 144 5.16 8.98 9.14
N THR A 145 5.72 10.12 8.71
CA THR A 145 6.10 11.21 9.63
C THR A 145 4.88 11.81 10.33
N GLN A 146 3.82 12.09 9.57
CA GLN A 146 2.61 12.67 10.14
C GLN A 146 1.88 11.68 11.06
N PHE A 147 1.89 10.40 10.70
CA PHE A 147 1.35 9.32 11.50
C PHE A 147 2.05 9.24 12.86
N SER A 148 3.38 9.32 12.87
CA SER A 148 4.18 9.32 14.10
C SER A 148 3.86 10.51 15.00
N VAL A 149 3.60 11.69 14.44
CA VAL A 149 3.23 12.89 15.21
C VAL A 149 1.80 12.80 15.77
N VAL A 150 0.87 12.24 15.00
CA VAL A 150 -0.52 12.05 15.43
C VAL A 150 -0.57 11.06 16.61
N PHE A 151 0.15 9.96 16.53
CA PHE A 151 0.12 8.89 17.54
C PHE A 151 1.31 8.88 18.50
N GLU A 152 1.92 10.05 18.71
CA GLU A 152 3.00 10.21 19.69
C GLU A 152 2.54 9.83 21.11
N GLY A 153 3.38 9.06 21.80
CA GLY A 153 3.15 8.58 23.17
C GLY A 153 2.81 7.09 23.24
N GLU A 154 2.81 6.54 24.46
CA GLU A 154 2.59 5.11 24.72
C GLU A 154 1.18 4.66 24.31
N ALA A 155 0.16 5.50 24.54
CA ALA A 155 -1.21 5.18 24.19
C ALA A 155 -1.40 4.91 22.68
N GLY A 156 -0.60 5.53 21.80
CA GLY A 156 -0.68 5.35 20.34
C GLY A 156 0.18 4.21 19.78
N ALA A 157 0.93 3.50 20.62
CA ALA A 157 1.94 2.54 20.20
C ALA A 157 1.37 1.37 19.37
N ASP A 158 0.22 0.82 19.78
CA ASP A 158 -0.42 -0.30 19.08
C ASP A 158 -0.86 0.07 17.66
N ILE A 159 -1.40 1.29 17.48
CA ILE A 159 -1.81 1.79 16.17
C ILE A 159 -0.57 1.99 15.27
N CYS A 160 0.53 2.50 15.83
CA CYS A 160 1.81 2.62 15.12
C CYS A 160 2.41 1.27 14.75
N LEU A 161 2.26 0.26 15.61
CA LEU A 161 2.68 -1.11 15.33
C LEU A 161 1.91 -1.66 14.13
N ARG A 162 0.57 -1.56 14.16
CA ARG A 162 -0.29 -2.00 13.05
C ARG A 162 0.00 -1.29 11.73
N PHE A 163 0.30 0.01 11.78
CA PHE A 163 0.74 0.76 10.60
C PHE A 163 2.01 0.16 9.98
N ARG A 164 3.02 -0.15 10.80
CA ARG A 164 4.27 -0.78 10.36
C ARG A 164 4.04 -2.21 9.86
N GLU A 165 3.11 -2.95 10.46
CA GLU A 165 2.74 -4.29 9.99
C GLU A 165 2.09 -4.25 8.61
N LEU A 166 1.20 -3.28 8.36
CA LEU A 166 0.63 -3.07 7.03
C LEU A 166 1.71 -2.69 6.00
N GLU A 167 2.62 -1.77 6.35
CA GLU A 167 3.77 -1.41 5.51
C GLU A 167 4.59 -2.66 5.14
N LYS A 168 4.87 -3.53 6.12
CA LYS A 168 5.56 -4.82 5.91
C LYS A 168 4.81 -5.75 4.97
N LEU A 169 3.51 -5.89 5.16
CA LEU A 169 2.67 -6.74 4.31
C LEU A 169 2.67 -6.26 2.87
N LEU A 170 2.59 -4.94 2.64
CA LEU A 170 2.63 -4.37 1.29
C LEU A 170 3.98 -4.59 0.61
N VAL A 171 5.09 -4.38 1.32
CA VAL A 171 6.44 -4.65 0.79
C VAL A 171 6.60 -6.12 0.42
N HIS A 172 6.18 -7.04 1.29
CA HIS A 172 6.20 -8.48 1.00
C HIS A 172 5.30 -8.84 -0.18
N ALA A 173 4.08 -8.31 -0.23
CA ALA A 173 3.13 -8.58 -1.31
C ALA A 173 3.68 -8.10 -2.66
N ALA A 174 4.16 -6.86 -2.75
CA ALA A 174 4.71 -6.27 -3.97
C ALA A 174 5.96 -7.03 -4.45
N SER A 175 6.89 -7.33 -3.54
CA SER A 175 8.10 -8.11 -3.89
C SER A 175 7.72 -9.50 -4.39
N LYS A 176 6.77 -10.16 -3.73
CA LYS A 176 6.28 -11.49 -4.11
C LYS A 176 5.64 -11.49 -5.51
N VAL A 177 4.78 -10.52 -5.84
CA VAL A 177 4.19 -10.39 -7.18
C VAL A 177 5.29 -10.26 -8.25
N PHE A 178 6.31 -9.44 -7.99
CA PHE A 178 7.41 -9.25 -8.94
C PHE A 178 8.21 -10.54 -9.16
N TRP A 179 8.59 -11.24 -8.09
CA TRP A 179 9.38 -12.47 -8.21
C TRP A 179 8.58 -13.63 -8.80
N GLU A 180 7.30 -13.77 -8.44
CA GLU A 180 6.41 -14.77 -9.03
C GLU A 180 6.21 -14.53 -10.52
N PHE A 181 6.13 -13.27 -10.97
CA PHE A 181 6.10 -12.96 -12.39
C PHE A 181 7.34 -13.47 -13.14
N GLY A 182 8.54 -13.27 -12.56
CA GLY A 182 9.79 -13.83 -13.12
C GLY A 182 9.78 -15.36 -13.18
N LEU A 183 9.32 -16.02 -12.11
CA LEU A 183 9.22 -17.49 -12.05
C LEU A 183 8.19 -18.04 -13.05
N GLN A 184 7.07 -17.36 -13.29
CA GLN A 184 6.08 -17.75 -14.29
C GLN A 184 6.66 -17.69 -15.71
N ILE A 185 7.47 -16.68 -16.00
CA ILE A 185 8.20 -16.56 -17.26
C ILE A 185 9.19 -17.73 -17.42
N GLU A 186 10.01 -17.99 -16.40
CA GLU A 186 11.01 -19.04 -16.42
C GLU A 186 10.39 -20.44 -16.57
N GLY A 187 9.34 -20.72 -15.79
CA GLY A 187 8.62 -21.99 -15.77
C GLY A 187 7.80 -22.30 -17.03
N ASN A 188 7.78 -21.41 -18.03
CA ASN A 188 7.07 -21.59 -19.29
C ASN A 188 5.57 -21.91 -19.10
N GLN A 189 4.93 -21.27 -18.11
CA GLN A 189 3.54 -21.58 -17.72
C GLN A 189 2.51 -21.27 -18.80
N ASP A 190 2.86 -20.47 -19.81
CA ASP A 190 1.98 -20.22 -20.94
C ASP A 190 1.75 -21.48 -21.79
N GLY A 191 2.70 -22.42 -21.85
CA GLY A 191 2.59 -23.66 -22.62
C GLY A 191 2.44 -23.46 -24.14
N LEU A 192 2.41 -22.21 -24.61
CA LEU A 192 2.08 -21.86 -25.98
C LEU A 192 3.27 -22.13 -26.92
N PRO A 193 3.03 -22.72 -28.10
CA PRO A 193 4.05 -22.84 -29.12
C PRO A 193 4.43 -21.44 -29.64
N PRO A 194 5.66 -21.27 -30.16
CA PRO A 194 6.05 -20.04 -30.81
C PRO A 194 5.11 -19.72 -31.99
N PRO A 195 4.83 -18.43 -32.26
CA PRO A 195 4.02 -18.05 -33.41
C PRO A 195 4.61 -18.60 -34.73
N PRO A 196 3.80 -19.22 -35.61
CA PRO A 196 4.28 -19.84 -36.85
C PRO A 196 4.76 -18.82 -37.89
N ASP A 197 4.34 -17.56 -37.75
CA ASP A 197 4.72 -16.43 -38.59
C ASP A 197 6.06 -15.77 -38.16
N GLY A 198 6.70 -16.29 -37.10
CA GLY A 198 7.93 -15.70 -36.55
C GLY A 198 7.71 -14.37 -35.82
N SER A 199 6.45 -14.01 -35.53
CA SER A 199 6.13 -12.79 -34.78
C SER A 199 6.59 -12.86 -33.32
N ILE A 200 6.77 -11.69 -32.70
CA ILE A 200 7.19 -11.59 -31.29
C ILE A 200 6.13 -12.26 -30.40
N PRO A 201 6.51 -13.28 -29.58
CA PRO A 201 5.58 -13.97 -28.70
C PRO A 201 4.82 -13.01 -27.78
N LYS A 202 3.53 -13.28 -27.53
CA LYS A 202 2.68 -12.44 -26.67
C LYS A 202 3.28 -12.25 -25.27
N LEU A 203 3.87 -13.30 -24.71
CA LEU A 203 4.56 -13.25 -23.42
C LEU A 203 5.73 -12.26 -23.42
N VAL A 204 6.56 -12.26 -24.46
CA VAL A 204 7.69 -11.33 -24.60
C VAL A 204 7.18 -9.89 -24.63
N ARG A 205 6.18 -9.62 -25.47
CA ARG A 205 5.57 -8.29 -25.56
C ARG A 205 4.99 -7.83 -24.22
N TYR A 206 4.25 -8.72 -23.54
CA TYR A 206 3.67 -8.43 -22.24
C TYR A 206 4.74 -8.13 -21.19
N ALA A 207 5.75 -8.99 -21.07
CA ALA A 207 6.82 -8.84 -20.09
C ALA A 207 7.66 -7.58 -20.32
N THR A 208 8.03 -7.28 -21.57
CA THR A 208 8.77 -6.06 -21.90
C THR A 208 7.95 -4.81 -21.60
N ASN A 209 6.65 -4.79 -21.93
CA ASN A 209 5.78 -3.65 -21.62
C ASN A 209 5.60 -3.47 -20.11
N TYR A 210 5.41 -4.56 -19.38
CA TYR A 210 5.28 -4.56 -17.92
C TYR A 210 6.53 -4.00 -17.24
N LEU A 211 7.72 -4.50 -17.60
CA LEU A 211 9.00 -4.04 -17.06
C LEU A 211 9.29 -2.58 -17.46
N LYS A 212 8.94 -2.18 -18.69
CA LYS A 212 9.05 -0.79 -19.14
C LYS A 212 8.19 0.15 -18.30
N TYR A 213 6.96 -0.27 -17.98
CA TYR A 213 6.06 0.52 -17.14
C TYR A 213 6.58 0.62 -15.70
N LEU A 214 7.11 -0.47 -15.15
CA LEU A 214 7.77 -0.49 -13.84
C LEU A 214 9.01 0.42 -13.77
N ALA A 215 9.75 0.54 -14.88
CA ALA A 215 10.95 1.37 -15.00
C ALA A 215 10.66 2.87 -15.22
N THR A 216 9.39 3.30 -15.28
CA THR A 216 9.02 4.72 -15.36
C THR A 216 9.38 5.47 -14.07
N GLU A 217 9.51 6.79 -14.14
CA GLU A 217 9.77 7.62 -12.94
C GLU A 217 8.72 7.42 -11.85
N THR A 218 7.47 7.16 -12.24
CA THR A 218 6.35 6.93 -11.33
C THR A 218 6.54 5.70 -10.43
N TYR A 219 7.03 4.58 -10.97
CA TYR A 219 7.06 3.30 -10.25
C TYR A 219 8.46 2.80 -9.90
N SER A 220 9.49 3.31 -10.56
CA SER A 220 10.88 2.91 -10.30
C SER A 220 11.30 3.23 -8.87
N VAL A 221 10.94 4.42 -8.36
CA VAL A 221 11.30 4.83 -7.00
C VAL A 221 10.56 4.01 -5.93
N PRO A 222 9.22 3.87 -5.95
CA PRO A 222 8.51 2.99 -5.02
C PRO A 222 9.00 1.55 -5.05
N MET A 223 9.21 0.98 -6.24
CA MET A 223 9.66 -0.40 -6.38
C MET A 223 11.08 -0.60 -5.82
N ALA A 224 11.99 0.33 -6.07
CA ALA A 224 13.35 0.25 -5.54
C ALA A 224 13.37 0.33 -4.00
N LYS A 225 12.50 1.16 -3.40
CA LYS A 225 12.30 1.20 -1.94
C LYS A 225 11.78 -0.13 -1.39
N VAL A 226 10.79 -0.73 -2.07
CA VAL A 226 10.23 -2.04 -1.71
C VAL A 226 11.32 -3.12 -1.71
N LEU A 227 12.06 -3.26 -2.82
CA LEU A 227 13.13 -4.26 -2.95
C LEU A 227 14.24 -4.06 -1.92
N ARG A 228 14.63 -2.81 -1.67
CA ARG A 228 15.61 -2.49 -0.62
C ARG A 228 15.12 -2.92 0.75
N THR A 229 13.87 -2.60 1.06
CA THR A 229 13.27 -2.91 2.37
C THR A 229 13.18 -4.41 2.57
N GLU A 230 12.75 -5.15 1.54
CA GLU A 230 12.74 -6.62 1.54
C GLU A 230 14.16 -7.19 1.75
N HIS A 231 15.15 -6.66 1.03
CA HIS A 231 16.55 -7.08 1.14
C HIS A 231 17.10 -6.86 2.56
N ILE A 232 16.84 -5.69 3.16
CA ILE A 232 17.26 -5.39 4.54
C ILE A 232 16.67 -6.40 5.53
N TRP A 233 15.41 -6.80 5.33
CA TRP A 233 14.76 -7.79 6.20
C TRP A 233 15.30 -9.22 6.00
N LYS A 234 15.69 -9.59 4.78
CA LYS A 234 16.23 -10.93 4.47
C LYS A 234 17.73 -11.08 4.80
N ALA A 235 18.54 -10.08 4.49
CA ALA A 235 20.00 -10.14 4.63
C ALA A 235 20.49 -9.66 6.01
N GLY A 236 19.61 -9.06 6.82
CA GLY A 236 19.99 -8.36 8.05
C GLY A 236 20.76 -7.06 7.76
N VAL A 237 20.94 -6.23 8.78
CA VAL A 237 21.53 -4.86 8.71
C VAL A 237 23.02 -4.84 8.25
N LEU A 238 23.63 -6.00 7.99
CA LEU A 238 25.07 -6.17 7.72
C LEU A 238 25.46 -6.20 6.24
N SER A 239 24.51 -6.11 5.31
CA SER A 239 24.82 -6.07 3.87
C SER A 239 25.05 -4.63 3.38
N LYS A 240 26.09 -4.42 2.56
CA LYS A 240 26.44 -3.11 1.98
C LYS A 240 25.21 -2.52 1.26
N PRO A 241 24.93 -1.21 1.40
CA PRO A 241 23.83 -0.60 0.68
C PRO A 241 24.19 -0.51 -0.81
N GLU A 242 23.72 -1.47 -1.61
CA GLU A 242 23.59 -1.24 -3.04
C GLU A 242 22.62 -0.06 -3.24
N THR A 243 22.99 0.88 -4.11
CA THR A 243 22.15 2.06 -4.41
C THR A 243 20.78 1.60 -4.94
N HIS A 244 19.71 2.35 -4.67
CA HIS A 244 18.32 1.92 -4.97
C HIS A 244 18.14 1.59 -6.46
N GLU A 245 18.77 2.39 -7.32
CA GLU A 245 18.78 2.14 -8.75
C GLU A 245 19.42 0.81 -9.15
N ASN A 246 20.48 0.39 -8.46
CA ASN A 246 21.20 -0.84 -8.80
C ASN A 246 20.34 -2.07 -8.46
N LEU A 247 19.61 -2.03 -7.33
CA LEU A 247 18.72 -3.13 -6.94
C LEU A 247 17.58 -3.34 -7.93
N LEU A 248 16.90 -2.27 -8.36
CA LEU A 248 15.84 -2.39 -9.35
C LEU A 248 16.38 -2.80 -10.73
N LYS A 249 17.51 -2.21 -11.17
CA LYS A 249 18.16 -2.60 -12.43
C LYS A 249 18.55 -4.08 -12.43
N ASN A 250 19.14 -4.59 -11.35
CA ASN A 250 19.49 -6.00 -11.19
C ASN A 250 18.23 -6.89 -11.20
N ALA A 251 17.17 -6.49 -10.49
CA ALA A 251 15.92 -7.24 -10.46
C ALA A 251 15.26 -7.32 -11.85
N ILE A 252 15.22 -6.22 -12.60
CA ILE A 252 14.71 -6.19 -13.98
C ILE A 252 15.60 -7.05 -14.90
N ALA A 253 16.92 -6.95 -14.77
CA ALA A 253 17.86 -7.76 -15.55
C ALA A 253 17.62 -9.26 -15.34
N ASN A 254 17.43 -9.71 -14.10
CA ASN A 254 17.14 -11.11 -13.78
C ASN A 254 15.85 -11.61 -14.47
N VAL A 255 14.78 -10.80 -14.49
CA VAL A 255 13.52 -11.16 -15.18
C VAL A 255 13.72 -11.16 -16.71
N MET A 256 14.51 -10.22 -17.24
CA MET A 256 14.84 -10.20 -18.67
C MET A 256 15.68 -11.41 -19.10
N GLU A 257 16.63 -11.85 -18.28
CA GLU A 257 17.39 -13.08 -18.51
C GLU A 257 16.50 -14.33 -18.44
N ALA A 258 15.56 -14.38 -17.49
CA ALA A 258 14.56 -15.44 -17.44
C ALA A 258 13.69 -15.47 -18.70
N LEU A 259 13.30 -14.30 -19.21
CA LEU A 259 12.56 -14.17 -20.47
C LEU A 259 13.39 -14.64 -21.66
N GLN A 260 14.67 -14.27 -21.72
CA GLN A 260 15.58 -14.73 -22.77
C GLN A 260 15.70 -16.26 -22.77
N ARG A 261 15.94 -16.87 -21.59
CA ARG A 261 16.03 -18.33 -21.43
C ARG A 261 14.72 -19.02 -21.83
N ASN A 262 13.57 -18.44 -21.50
CA ASN A 262 12.26 -18.96 -21.94
C ASN A 262 12.13 -18.97 -23.47
N VAL A 263 12.51 -17.87 -24.12
CA VAL A 263 12.45 -17.72 -25.58
C VAL A 263 13.41 -18.69 -26.26
N GLU A 264 14.63 -18.87 -25.74
CA GLU A 264 15.61 -19.82 -26.26
C GLU A 264 15.12 -21.27 -26.13
N ALA A 265 14.54 -21.65 -24.99
CA ALA A 265 13.94 -22.98 -24.81
C ALA A 265 12.77 -23.23 -25.78
N LYS A 266 11.97 -22.19 -26.06
CA LYS A 266 10.92 -22.20 -27.09
C LYS A 266 11.47 -22.26 -28.50
N ARG A 267 12.64 -21.68 -28.75
CA ARG A 267 13.27 -21.64 -30.08
C ARG A 267 13.55 -23.04 -30.61
N SER A 268 13.96 -23.96 -29.74
CA SER A 268 14.17 -25.38 -30.07
C SER A 268 12.89 -26.12 -30.53
N ARG A 269 11.71 -25.52 -30.33
CA ARG A 269 10.40 -26.02 -30.77
C ARG A 269 9.92 -25.46 -32.11
N TYR A 270 10.63 -24.52 -32.74
CA TYR A 270 10.34 -24.10 -34.11
C TYR A 270 10.57 -25.29 -35.07
N VAL A 271 9.48 -25.90 -35.56
CA VAL A 271 9.53 -26.99 -36.54
C VAL A 271 10.19 -26.54 -37.85
N PHE A 272 10.10 -25.24 -38.19
CA PHE A 272 10.74 -24.65 -39.37
C PHE A 272 12.27 -24.80 -39.37
N TRP A 273 12.91 -24.82 -38.19
CA TRP A 273 14.36 -25.04 -38.07
C TRP A 273 14.76 -26.53 -38.05
N LYS A 274 13.83 -27.44 -37.72
CA LYS A 274 14.03 -28.89 -37.88
C LYS A 274 13.92 -29.33 -39.34
N PHE A 275 13.03 -28.72 -40.12
CA PHE A 275 12.93 -28.99 -41.57
C PHE A 275 14.14 -28.48 -42.35
N TYR A 276 14.64 -27.28 -42.05
CA TYR A 276 15.86 -26.75 -42.69
C TYR A 276 17.13 -27.58 -42.41
N LYS A 277 17.19 -28.26 -41.26
CA LYS A 277 18.30 -29.18 -40.90
C LYS A 277 18.18 -30.56 -41.57
N ASN A 278 16.96 -31.01 -41.88
CA ASN A 278 16.74 -32.26 -42.61
C ASN A 278 16.94 -32.10 -44.13
N GLU A 279 16.56 -30.98 -44.74
CA GLU A 279 16.76 -30.78 -46.19
C GLU A 279 18.22 -30.51 -46.58
N THR A 280 19.03 -29.93 -45.69
CA THR A 280 20.47 -29.75 -45.93
C THR A 280 21.29 -31.03 -45.74
N THR A 281 20.73 -32.06 -45.07
CA THR A 281 21.40 -33.37 -44.95
C THR A 281 21.16 -34.25 -46.18
N VAL A 282 20.07 -34.04 -46.94
CA VAL A 282 19.76 -34.79 -48.17
C VAL A 282 20.46 -34.21 -49.41
N LEU A 283 20.96 -32.97 -49.33
CA LEU A 283 21.75 -32.35 -50.41
C LEU A 283 23.26 -32.66 -50.35
N PHE A 284 23.71 -33.41 -49.34
CA PHE A 284 25.11 -33.83 -49.16
C PHE A 284 25.27 -35.35 -48.94
N THR A 285 24.36 -36.13 -49.54
CA THR A 285 24.53 -37.57 -49.85
C THR A 285 24.06 -37.79 -51.27
#